data_AF-A0A238XPD9-F1
#
_entry.id   AF-A0A238XPD9-F1
#
_cell.length_a   1.000
_cell.length_b   1.000
_cell.length_c   1.000
_cell.angle_alpha   90.00
_cell.angle_beta   90.00
_cell.angle_gamma   90.00
#
_symmetry.space_group_name_H-M   'P 1'
#
loop_
_entity.id
_entity.type
_entity.pdbx_description
1 polymer ?
#
loop_
_entity_poly.entity_id
_entity_poly.type
_entity_poly.pdbx_seq_one_letter_code
_entity_poly.pdbx_strand_id
1 'polypeptide(L)'
;MNPSSSSVNHPSAMTHPSYPVQKTGSLYNRVGGETGLRKLIETFYDIIEFEPQGRMLHLLHLKGHGVAHSRIEQFNFLSGFLGGPQLYIEKYRHSNVRDMHVHVEIDAAARDSWLECMLVAIDRVGLPTDVKDDLMSNLTRVAFQLQNKD
;
A
#
# COMPACT_ATOMS: atom_id res chain seq x y z
N MET A 1 -50.17 47.17 0.01
CA MET A 1 -49.18 46.53 0.91
C MET A 1 -49.71 45.20 1.36
N ASN A 2 -49.28 44.12 0.70
CA ASN A 2 -49.05 42.79 1.26
C ASN A 2 -48.37 41.98 0.16
N PRO A 3 -47.25 41.30 0.44
CA PRO A 3 -47.05 40.05 -0.28
C PRO A 3 -46.57 38.90 0.61
N SER A 4 -46.96 37.71 0.16
CA SER A 4 -46.23 36.46 0.21
C SER A 4 -46.25 35.64 1.50
N SER A 5 -47.17 34.68 1.50
CA SER A 5 -46.91 33.34 2.06
C SER A 5 -46.04 32.54 1.09
N SER A 6 -44.88 32.08 1.56
CA SER A 6 -44.18 30.92 0.99
C SER A 6 -43.59 30.11 2.13
N SER A 7 -44.25 28.99 2.43
CA SER A 7 -43.69 27.92 3.25
C SER A 7 -42.92 26.98 2.33
N VAL A 8 -41.62 26.84 2.57
CA VAL A 8 -40.85 25.67 2.13
C VAL A 8 -39.73 25.47 3.15
N ASN A 9 -39.85 24.39 3.91
CA ASN A 9 -38.81 23.90 4.78
C ASN A 9 -38.62 22.41 4.45
N HIS A 10 -37.49 22.07 3.83
CA HIS A 10 -36.79 20.77 3.95
C HIS A 10 -35.44 20.85 3.22
N PRO A 11 -34.31 20.80 3.93
CA PRO A 11 -33.08 20.28 3.36
C PRO A 11 -33.02 18.77 3.57
N SER A 12 -33.10 18.01 2.47
CA SER A 12 -32.75 16.59 2.44
C SER A 12 -31.32 16.41 2.93
N ALA A 13 -31.13 15.63 4.00
CA ALA A 13 -29.82 15.22 4.47
C ALA A 13 -29.15 14.36 3.40
N MET A 14 -28.08 14.86 2.79
CA MET A 14 -27.17 14.04 1.99
C MET A 14 -26.39 13.14 2.94
N THR A 15 -26.67 11.84 2.90
CA THR A 15 -25.86 10.81 3.53
C THR A 15 -24.53 10.73 2.77
N HIS A 16 -23.50 11.41 3.27
CA HIS A 16 -22.13 11.14 2.84
C HIS A 16 -21.76 9.70 3.23
N PRO A 17 -21.13 8.91 2.35
CA PRO A 17 -20.56 7.63 2.75
C PRO A 17 -19.54 7.90 3.86
N SER A 18 -19.76 7.29 5.02
CA SER A 18 -18.87 7.34 6.16
C SER A 18 -17.59 6.58 5.81
N TYR A 19 -16.59 7.31 5.32
CA TYR A 19 -15.23 6.78 5.24
C TYR A 19 -14.77 6.41 6.66
N PRO A 20 -14.14 5.24 6.86
CA PRO A 20 -13.61 4.89 8.16
C PRO A 20 -12.66 5.99 8.63
N VAL A 21 -12.90 6.49 9.85
CA VAL A 21 -12.06 7.52 10.47
C VAL A 21 -10.65 6.97 10.59
N GLN A 22 -9.71 7.58 9.88
CA GLN A 22 -8.29 7.23 9.94
C GLN A 22 -7.78 7.44 11.36
N LYS A 23 -7.07 6.46 11.93
CA LYS A 23 -6.49 6.61 13.27
C LYS A 23 -5.38 7.66 13.22
N THR A 24 -5.56 8.77 13.94
CA THR A 24 -4.51 9.77 14.17
C THR A 24 -3.32 9.07 14.85
N GLY A 25 -2.19 8.97 14.14
CA GLY A 25 -1.00 8.23 14.59
C GLY A 25 -0.78 6.84 13.96
N SER A 26 -1.60 6.41 13.00
CA SER A 26 -1.32 5.19 12.22
C SER A 26 0.03 5.30 11.48
N LEU A 27 0.63 4.15 11.16
CA LEU A 27 1.86 4.10 10.37
C LEU A 27 1.63 4.70 8.97
N TYR A 28 0.41 4.56 8.42
CA TYR A 28 -0.03 5.24 7.19
C TYR A 28 0.12 6.75 7.27
N ASN A 29 -0.31 7.37 8.36
CA ASN A 29 -0.15 8.82 8.55
C ASN A 29 1.33 9.20 8.72
N ARG A 30 2.11 8.38 9.44
CA ARG A 30 3.55 8.61 9.66
C ARG A 30 4.40 8.48 8.40
N VAL A 31 4.00 7.64 7.43
CA VAL A 31 4.65 7.59 6.10
C VAL A 31 4.24 8.74 5.17
N GLY A 32 3.37 9.66 5.62
CA GLY A 32 2.91 10.82 4.82
C GLY A 32 1.55 10.61 4.15
N GLY A 33 0.74 9.68 4.64
CA GLY A 33 -0.59 9.40 4.10
C GLY A 33 -0.55 8.87 2.67
N GLU A 34 -1.57 9.23 1.88
CA GLU A 34 -1.68 8.76 0.49
C GLU A 34 -0.48 9.17 -0.35
N THR A 35 -0.11 10.46 -0.31
CA THR A 35 0.97 11.01 -1.12
C THR A 35 2.31 10.38 -0.77
N GLY A 36 2.60 10.22 0.53
CA GLY A 36 3.84 9.61 0.99
C GLY A 36 3.94 8.12 0.65
N LEU A 37 2.85 7.36 0.86
CA LEU A 37 2.81 5.96 0.47
C LEU A 37 2.94 5.80 -1.04
N ARG A 38 2.23 6.60 -1.85
CA ARG A 38 2.31 6.55 -3.31
C ARG A 38 3.73 6.78 -3.79
N LYS A 39 4.41 7.80 -3.27
CA LYS A 39 5.83 8.08 -3.58
C LYS A 39 6.75 6.92 -3.21
N LEU A 40 6.53 6.29 -2.05
CA LEU A 40 7.30 5.12 -1.62
C LEU A 40 7.14 3.96 -2.61
N ILE A 41 5.90 3.64 -2.99
CA ILE A 41 5.62 2.54 -3.92
C ILE A 41 6.13 2.83 -5.33
N GLU A 42 6.00 4.06 -5.81
CA GLU A 42 6.60 4.48 -7.07
C GLU A 42 8.13 4.27 -7.04
N THR A 43 8.81 4.79 -6.02
CA THR A 43 10.27 4.65 -5.86
C THR A 43 10.69 3.19 -5.77
N PHE A 44 9.93 2.35 -5.05
CA PHE A 44 10.19 0.92 -4.93
C PHE A 44 10.14 0.21 -6.28
N TYR A 45 9.11 0.47 -7.08
CA TYR A 45 9.01 -0.17 -8.40
C TYR A 45 9.97 0.42 -9.43
N ASP A 46 10.37 1.69 -9.32
CA ASP A 46 11.44 2.25 -10.14
C ASP A 46 12.77 1.53 -9.88
N ILE A 47 13.07 1.21 -8.62
CA ILE A 47 14.23 0.38 -8.26
C ILE A 47 14.11 -1.02 -8.87
N ILE A 48 12.93 -1.64 -8.78
CA ILE A 48 12.68 -2.96 -9.40
C ILE A 48 12.95 -2.93 -10.90
N GLU A 49 12.41 -1.93 -11.61
CA GLU A 49 12.46 -1.87 -13.07
C GLU A 49 13.87 -1.54 -13.59
N PHE A 50 14.59 -0.65 -12.91
CA PHE A 50 15.76 0.01 -13.48
C PHE A 50 17.09 -0.30 -12.79
N GLU A 51 17.10 -0.98 -11.63
CA GLU A 51 18.32 -1.17 -10.85
C GLU A 51 18.76 -2.64 -10.71
N PRO A 52 20.08 -2.90 -10.56
CA PRO A 52 20.61 -4.27 -10.50
C PRO A 52 19.97 -5.14 -9.43
N GLN A 53 19.77 -4.60 -8.22
CA GLN A 53 19.17 -5.32 -7.08
C GLN A 53 17.68 -5.66 -7.30
N GLY A 54 17.00 -4.92 -8.19
CA GLY A 54 15.61 -5.12 -8.55
C GLY A 54 15.37 -6.17 -9.63
N ARG A 55 16.41 -6.54 -10.38
CA ARG A 55 16.31 -7.37 -11.60
C ARG A 55 15.58 -8.69 -11.40
N MET A 56 15.84 -9.39 -10.29
CA MET A 56 15.19 -10.66 -10.00
C MET A 56 13.68 -10.50 -9.79
N LEU A 57 13.29 -9.50 -9.01
CA LEU A 57 11.88 -9.17 -8.76
C LEU A 57 11.19 -8.74 -10.06
N HIS A 58 11.87 -7.97 -10.90
CA HIS A 58 11.34 -7.54 -12.19
C HIS A 58 10.98 -8.77 -13.05
N LEU A 59 11.86 -9.76 -13.14
CA LEU A 59 11.59 -11.00 -13.86
C LEU A 59 10.42 -11.79 -13.26
N LEU A 60 10.27 -11.82 -11.93
CA LEU A 60 9.13 -12.45 -11.27
C LEU A 60 7.81 -11.73 -11.61
N HIS A 61 7.79 -10.40 -11.56
CA HIS A 61 6.61 -9.61 -11.91
C HIS A 61 6.21 -9.78 -13.39
N LEU A 62 7.18 -9.88 -14.31
CA LEU A 62 6.92 -10.11 -15.74
C LEU A 62 6.32 -11.49 -16.05
N LYS A 63 6.51 -12.49 -15.17
CA LYS A 63 5.83 -13.79 -15.28
C LYS A 63 4.38 -13.77 -14.81
N GLY A 64 3.98 -12.74 -14.06
CA GLY A 64 2.64 -12.55 -13.54
C GLY A 64 1.87 -11.46 -14.28
N HIS A 65 1.18 -10.61 -13.52
CA HIS A 65 0.38 -9.50 -14.06
C HIS A 65 1.19 -8.25 -14.45
N GLY A 66 2.51 -8.29 -14.33
CA GLY A 66 3.41 -7.18 -14.67
C GLY A 66 3.52 -6.10 -13.58
N VAL A 67 4.57 -5.30 -13.70
CA VAL A 67 4.96 -4.29 -12.69
C VAL A 67 3.89 -3.20 -12.52
N ALA A 68 3.27 -2.74 -13.61
CA ALA A 68 2.24 -1.70 -13.55
C ALA A 68 1.04 -2.10 -12.68
N HIS A 69 0.59 -3.37 -12.80
CA HIS A 69 -0.48 -3.88 -11.96
C HIS A 69 -0.03 -4.04 -10.51
N SER A 70 1.13 -4.65 -10.29
CA SER A 70 1.68 -4.85 -8.93
C SER A 70 1.90 -3.53 -8.18
N ARG A 71 2.28 -2.45 -8.88
CA ARG A 71 2.40 -1.10 -8.32
C ARG A 71 1.09 -0.59 -7.71
N ILE A 72 -0.01 -0.73 -8.45
CA ILE A 72 -1.33 -0.31 -7.98
C ILE A 72 -1.77 -1.17 -6.79
N GLU A 73 -1.61 -2.48 -6.90
CA GLU A 73 -2.11 -3.39 -5.86
C GLU A 73 -1.29 -3.36 -4.58
N GLN A 74 0.02 -3.14 -4.66
CA GLN A 74 0.83 -2.97 -3.46
C GLN A 74 0.48 -1.67 -2.72
N PHE A 75 0.19 -0.57 -3.44
CA PHE A 75 -0.35 0.65 -2.84
C PHE A 75 -1.69 0.39 -2.15
N ASN A 76 -2.64 -0.26 -2.84
CA ASN A 76 -3.96 -0.56 -2.28
C ASN A 76 -3.86 -1.41 -1.01
N PHE A 77 -3.00 -2.42 -1.02
CA PHE A 77 -2.78 -3.30 0.11
C PHE A 77 -2.13 -2.55 1.28
N LEU A 78 -1.03 -1.83 1.03
CA LEU A 78 -0.29 -1.13 2.08
C LEU A 78 -1.08 0.05 2.66
N SER A 79 -1.98 0.66 1.89
CA SER A 79 -2.91 1.66 2.41
C SER A 79 -3.70 1.11 3.60
N GLY A 80 -4.38 -0.03 3.43
CA GLY A 80 -5.13 -0.66 4.51
C GLY A 80 -4.25 -1.27 5.60
N PHE A 81 -3.15 -1.94 5.20
CA PHE A 81 -2.23 -2.63 6.11
C PHE A 81 -1.56 -1.67 7.12
N LEU A 82 -1.23 -0.45 6.70
CA LEU A 82 -0.61 0.56 7.55
C LEU A 82 -1.62 1.38 8.38
N GLY A 83 -2.91 1.05 8.29
CA GLY A 83 -3.99 1.72 9.01
C GLY A 83 -4.57 2.95 8.30
N GLY A 84 -4.49 2.96 6.96
CA GLY A 84 -5.15 3.87 6.04
C GLY A 84 -6.49 3.32 5.49
N PRO A 85 -7.02 3.90 4.40
CA PRO A 85 -8.20 3.38 3.69
C PRO A 85 -8.04 1.91 3.25
N GLN A 86 -9.10 1.11 3.37
CA GLN A 86 -9.06 -0.34 3.11
C GLN A 86 -9.23 -0.67 1.61
N LEU A 87 -8.49 0.02 0.74
CA LEU A 87 -8.66 0.00 -0.71
C LEU A 87 -8.62 -1.41 -1.32
N TYR A 88 -7.69 -2.24 -0.84
CA TYR A 88 -7.58 -3.62 -1.33
C TYR A 88 -8.79 -4.47 -0.93
N ILE A 89 -9.29 -4.35 0.30
CA ILE A 89 -10.48 -5.08 0.78
C ILE A 89 -11.74 -4.57 0.07
N GLU A 90 -11.84 -3.26 -0.14
CA GLU A 90 -12.92 -2.61 -0.92
C GLU A 90 -12.94 -3.05 -2.38
N LYS A 91 -11.83 -3.57 -2.91
CA LYS A 91 -11.76 -4.13 -4.26
C LYS A 91 -11.95 -5.65 -4.30
N TYR A 92 -11.26 -6.38 -3.44
CA TYR A 92 -11.14 -7.85 -3.52
C TYR A 92 -11.90 -8.62 -2.43
N ARG A 93 -12.43 -7.94 -1.41
CA ARG A 93 -13.14 -8.53 -0.25
C ARG A 93 -12.30 -9.48 0.61
N HIS A 94 -11.00 -9.56 0.37
CA HIS A 94 -10.03 -10.27 1.20
C HIS A 94 -8.71 -9.49 1.26
N SER A 95 -7.84 -9.87 2.21
CA SER A 95 -6.48 -9.32 2.36
C SER A 95 -5.48 -10.37 2.84
N ASN A 96 -5.77 -11.65 2.61
CA ASN A 96 -4.84 -12.72 2.96
C ASN A 96 -3.61 -12.68 2.05
N VAL A 97 -2.52 -12.16 2.59
CA VAL A 97 -1.26 -11.96 1.87
C VAL A 97 -0.66 -13.28 1.36
N ARG A 98 -0.89 -14.41 2.03
CA ARG A 98 -0.41 -15.71 1.56
C ARG A 98 -1.17 -16.17 0.32
N ASP A 99 -2.49 -16.04 0.32
CA ASP A 99 -3.31 -16.39 -0.85
C ASP A 99 -2.96 -15.52 -2.05
N MET A 100 -2.59 -14.26 -1.81
CA MET A 100 -2.10 -13.35 -2.87
C MET A 100 -0.77 -13.77 -3.48
N HIS A 101 0.07 -14.55 -2.78
CA HIS A 101 1.41 -14.94 -3.24
C HIS A 101 1.55 -16.44 -3.51
N VAL A 102 0.51 -17.25 -3.33
CA VAL A 102 0.55 -18.72 -3.48
C VAL A 102 1.01 -19.19 -4.87
N HIS A 103 0.86 -18.34 -5.88
CA HIS A 103 1.23 -18.62 -7.27
C HIS A 103 2.67 -18.20 -7.62
N VAL A 104 3.41 -17.62 -6.67
CA VAL A 104 4.77 -17.15 -6.85
C VAL A 104 5.70 -18.03 -6.02
N GLU A 105 6.75 -18.55 -6.66
CA GLU A 105 7.86 -19.20 -5.97
C GLU A 105 8.75 -18.14 -5.32
N ILE A 106 8.78 -18.09 -3.99
CA ILE A 106 9.54 -17.11 -3.21
C ILE A 106 10.58 -17.88 -2.39
N ASP A 107 11.82 -17.86 -2.86
CA ASP A 107 12.98 -18.34 -2.12
C ASP A 107 13.57 -17.23 -1.22
N ALA A 108 14.62 -17.58 -0.47
CA ALA A 108 15.30 -16.63 0.40
C ALA A 108 15.90 -15.44 -0.37
N ALA A 109 16.40 -15.67 -1.59
CA ALA A 109 16.98 -14.61 -2.42
C ALA A 109 15.92 -13.60 -2.87
N ALA A 110 14.76 -14.07 -3.34
CA ALA A 110 13.63 -13.23 -3.71
C ALA A 110 13.12 -12.41 -2.53
N ARG A 111 12.99 -13.03 -1.35
CA ARG A 111 12.64 -12.34 -0.10
C ARG A 111 13.63 -11.23 0.23
N ASP A 112 14.93 -11.54 0.23
CA ASP A 112 15.98 -10.60 0.63
C ASP A 112 16.12 -9.45 -0.36
N SER A 113 16.03 -9.73 -1.66
CA SER A 113 16.01 -8.71 -2.72
C SER A 113 14.80 -7.77 -2.58
N TRP A 114 13.62 -8.30 -2.21
CA TRP A 114 12.44 -7.47 -1.95
C TRP A 114 12.67 -6.52 -0.77
N LEU A 115 13.22 -7.04 0.33
CA LEU A 115 13.52 -6.25 1.52
C LEU A 115 14.60 -5.19 1.26
N GLU A 116 15.64 -5.53 0.49
CA GLU A 116 16.69 -4.61 0.07
C GLU A 116 16.13 -3.47 -0.79
N CYS A 117 15.32 -3.79 -1.81
CA CYS A 117 14.69 -2.77 -2.67
C CYS A 117 13.79 -1.84 -1.85
N MET A 118 13.02 -2.38 -0.90
CA MET A 118 12.16 -1.58 -0.03
C MET A 118 12.97 -0.68 0.91
N LEU A 119 14.06 -1.20 1.48
CA LEU A 119 14.96 -0.42 2.33
C LEU A 119 15.54 0.78 1.57
N VAL A 120 16.03 0.55 0.34
CA VAL A 120 16.54 1.62 -0.53
C VAL A 120 15.44 2.63 -0.88
N ALA A 121 14.21 2.17 -1.16
CA ALA A 121 13.09 3.05 -1.45
C ALA A 121 12.77 3.97 -0.26
N ILE A 122 12.70 3.40 0.96
CA ILE A 122 12.47 4.11 2.21
C ILE A 122 13.53 5.19 2.44
N ASP A 123 14.80 4.85 2.23
CA ASP A 123 15.91 5.80 2.39
C ASP A 123 15.84 6.95 1.38
N ARG A 124 15.46 6.67 0.13
CA ARG A 124 15.32 7.69 -0.92
C ARG A 124 14.16 8.65 -0.70
N VAL A 125 13.03 8.15 -0.20
CA VAL A 125 11.90 9.03 0.13
C VAL A 125 12.12 9.81 1.42
N GLY A 126 13.16 9.47 2.20
CA GLY A 126 13.60 10.21 3.38
C GLY A 126 12.68 10.05 4.57
N LEU A 127 12.16 8.83 4.82
CA LEU A 127 11.35 8.60 6.01
C LEU A 127 12.19 8.74 7.29
N PRO A 128 11.62 9.31 8.37
CA PRO A 128 12.29 9.34 9.67
C PRO A 128 12.68 7.95 10.15
N THR A 129 13.80 7.85 10.88
CA THR A 129 14.36 6.56 11.34
C THR A 129 13.36 5.69 12.09
N ASP A 130 12.57 6.29 12.99
CA ASP A 130 11.55 5.56 13.76
C ASP A 130 10.43 4.98 12.86
N VAL A 131 10.07 5.71 11.80
CA VAL A 131 9.07 5.26 10.81
C VAL A 131 9.65 4.17 9.93
N LYS A 132 10.91 4.32 9.51
CA LYS A 132 11.66 3.30 8.76
C LYS A 132 11.74 2.00 9.55
N ASP A 133 12.10 2.05 10.82
CA ASP A 133 12.27 0.88 11.67
C ASP A 133 10.94 0.13 11.86
N ASP A 134 9.85 0.85 12.16
CA ASP A 134 8.52 0.25 12.30
C ASP A 134 8.01 -0.36 11.00
N LEU A 135 8.24 0.33 9.87
CA LEU A 135 7.84 -0.15 8.55
C LEU A 135 8.62 -1.40 8.17
N MET A 136 9.96 -1.36 8.26
CA MET A 136 10.81 -2.50 7.93
C MET A 136 10.56 -3.69 8.86
N SER A 137 10.29 -3.48 10.14
CA SER A 137 9.92 -4.55 11.08
C SER A 137 8.65 -5.27 10.63
N ASN A 138 7.59 -4.53 10.30
CA ASN A 138 6.33 -5.10 9.82
C ASN A 138 6.48 -5.83 8.49
N LEU A 139 7.19 -5.23 7.52
CA LEU A 139 7.38 -5.80 6.20
C LEU A 139 8.28 -7.03 6.22
N THR A 140 9.35 -7.03 7.04
CA THR A 140 10.23 -8.19 7.25
C THR A 140 9.43 -9.37 7.77
N ARG A 141 8.61 -9.18 8.81
CA ARG A 141 7.76 -10.25 9.34
C ARG A 141 6.86 -10.87 8.26
N VAL A 142 6.27 -10.05 7.39
CA VAL A 142 5.42 -10.55 6.29
C VAL A 142 6.26 -11.27 5.24
N ALA A 143 7.40 -10.71 4.83
CA ALA A 143 8.27 -11.32 3.82
C ALA A 143 8.73 -12.73 4.22
N PHE A 144 9.10 -12.93 5.49
CA PHE A 144 9.42 -14.26 6.03
C PHE A 144 8.23 -15.23 6.04
N GLN A 145 6.98 -14.74 6.20
CA GLN A 145 5.79 -15.58 6.14
C GLN A 145 5.39 -15.99 4.71
N LEU A 146 5.93 -15.30 3.70
CA LEU A 146 5.65 -15.52 2.29
C LEU A 146 6.68 -16.42 1.60
N GLN A 147 7.88 -16.56 2.16
CA GLN A 147 8.86 -17.51 1.65
C GLN A 147 8.25 -18.92 1.64
N ASN A 148 8.26 -19.56 0.47
CA ASN A 148 7.61 -20.84 0.22
C ASN A 148 8.48 -21.80 -0.61
N LYS A 149 9.73 -21.42 -0.89
CA LYS A 149 10.75 -22.21 -1.57
C LYS A 149 12.05 -22.19 -0.76
N ASP A 150 12.73 -23.34 -0.77
CA ASP A 150 14.04 -23.54 -0.13
C ASP A 150 15.19 -22.97 -0.96
#